data_AF-A0AAD4N699-F1
#
_entry.id   AF-A0AAD4N699-F1
#
_cell.length_a   1.000
_cell.length_b   1.000
_cell.length_c   1.000
_cell.angle_alpha   90.00
_cell.angle_beta   90.00
_cell.angle_gamma   90.00
#
_symmetry.space_group_name_H-M   'P 1'
#
loop_
_entity.id
_entity.type
_entity.pdbx_description
1 polymer ?
#
loop_
_entity_poly.entity_id
_entity_poly.type
_entity_poly.pdbx_seq_one_letter_code
_entity_poly.pdbx_strand_id
1 'polypeptide(L)'
;MDFLFGKRKTPQELLRQNQRALNKAMRELDRERQRLEMSEKKIIADIKKMAKMNQMDSVRVMAKDLVRTRQHVKKFVMMRANIQAVSLKVQTLKSQDAMAQAMKGVTTAMKRMNQQLNLPQIQKIMSEFEKQSEIMDMKEEMMDDAVNDAIGEGDEETESEQIVQQVLDELGIEMGGQLNNIPVADSSIGTSKEQQKQPQAAAAALSDVDADLQARLENLRRN
;
A
#
# COMPACT_ATOMS: atom_id res chain seq x y z
N MET A 1 44.18 -2.44 30.93
CA MET A 1 43.43 -3.68 30.62
C MET A 1 42.33 -3.49 29.57
N ASP A 2 42.24 -2.34 28.88
CA ASP A 2 41.18 -2.06 27.88
C ASP A 2 41.53 -2.45 26.41
N PHE A 3 42.58 -3.27 26.20
CA PHE A 3 43.05 -3.62 24.86
C PHE A 3 42.71 -5.07 24.42
N LEU A 4 42.09 -5.87 25.29
CA LEU A 4 41.82 -7.30 25.07
C LEU A 4 40.37 -7.66 24.69
N PHE A 5 39.45 -6.68 24.71
CA PHE A 5 38.09 -6.86 24.22
C PHE A 5 37.75 -5.66 23.35
N GLY A 6 37.46 -5.92 22.07
CA GLY A 6 37.33 -4.89 21.02
C GLY A 6 36.55 -3.66 21.48
N LYS A 7 37.10 -2.48 21.15
CA LYS A 7 36.55 -1.16 21.49
C LYS A 7 35.02 -1.19 21.42
N ARG A 8 34.35 -0.95 22.56
CA ARG A 8 32.90 -0.77 22.58
C ARG A 8 32.56 0.35 21.60
N LYS A 9 31.78 0.03 20.56
CA LYS A 9 31.37 0.99 19.54
C LYS A 9 30.69 2.16 20.24
N THR A 10 31.04 3.37 19.82
CA THR A 10 30.36 4.57 20.33
C THR A 10 28.88 4.54 19.92
N PRO A 11 27.98 5.21 20.66
CA PRO A 11 26.58 5.34 20.27
C PRO A 11 26.41 5.84 18.82
N GLN A 12 27.26 6.75 18.37
CA GLN A 12 27.28 7.27 17.00
C GLN A 12 27.71 6.23 15.96
N GLU A 13 28.67 5.37 16.29
CA GLU A 13 29.08 4.25 15.43
C GLU A 13 27.98 3.19 15.32
N LEU A 14 27.27 2.91 16.42
CA LEU A 14 26.12 2.01 16.43
C LEU A 14 24.97 2.55 15.58
N LEU A 15 24.61 3.83 15.72
CA LEU A 15 23.59 4.49 14.90
C LEU A 15 23.96 4.45 13.41
N ARG A 16 25.23 4.73 13.06
CA ARG A 16 25.72 4.62 11.68
C ARG A 16 25.68 3.20 11.14
N GLN A 17 26.04 2.21 11.95
CA GLN A 17 25.99 0.80 11.56
C GLN A 17 24.54 0.35 11.33
N ASN A 18 23.62 0.69 12.23
CA ASN A 18 22.21 0.37 12.12
C ASN A 18 21.61 1.02 10.87
N GLN A 19 21.90 2.30 10.60
CA GLN A 19 21.47 2.97 9.37
C GLN A 19 21.93 2.24 8.10
N ARG A 20 23.18 1.77 8.07
CA ARG A 20 23.72 0.98 6.94
C ARG A 20 23.02 -0.36 6.80
N ALA A 21 22.73 -1.03 7.92
CA ALA A 21 22.02 -2.31 7.93
C ALA A 21 20.58 -2.14 7.41
N LEU A 22 19.86 -1.11 7.87
CA LEU A 22 18.52 -0.78 7.38
C LEU A 22 18.53 -0.47 5.87
N ASN A 23 19.48 0.34 5.39
CA ASN A 23 19.64 0.63 3.96
C ASN A 23 20.01 -0.59 3.12
N LYS A 24 20.70 -1.59 3.71
CA LYS A 24 20.98 -2.86 3.04
C LYS A 24 19.70 -3.71 2.97
N ALA A 25 18.97 -3.81 4.07
CA ALA A 25 17.70 -4.54 4.12
C ALA A 25 16.68 -3.97 3.12
N MET A 26 16.51 -2.65 3.02
CA MET A 26 15.62 -2.03 2.03
C MET A 26 15.97 -2.46 0.59
N ARG A 27 17.26 -2.46 0.23
CA ARG A 27 17.72 -2.88 -1.11
C ARG A 27 17.56 -4.39 -1.35
N GLU A 28 17.59 -5.19 -0.31
CA GLU A 28 17.36 -6.63 -0.40
C GLU A 28 15.87 -6.93 -0.59
N LEU A 29 15.00 -6.24 0.16
CA LEU A 29 13.54 -6.30 -0.03
C LEU A 29 13.14 -5.85 -1.44
N ASP A 30 13.72 -4.77 -1.96
CA ASP A 30 13.43 -4.30 -3.32
C ASP A 30 13.82 -5.33 -4.38
N ARG A 31 14.95 -6.01 -4.20
CA ARG A 31 15.40 -7.06 -5.12
C ARG A 31 14.50 -8.28 -5.07
N GLU A 32 14.07 -8.68 -3.87
CA GLU A 32 13.15 -9.81 -3.72
C GLU A 32 11.77 -9.49 -4.28
N ARG A 33 11.26 -8.27 -4.05
CA ARG A 33 10.04 -7.78 -4.67
C ARG A 33 10.11 -7.86 -6.20
N GLN A 34 11.20 -7.40 -6.81
CA GLN A 34 11.39 -7.47 -8.26
C GLN A 34 11.41 -8.93 -8.77
N ARG A 35 11.98 -9.87 -8.02
CA ARG A 35 11.93 -11.30 -8.38
C ARG A 35 10.51 -11.83 -8.35
N LEU A 36 9.73 -11.48 -7.33
CA LEU A 36 8.32 -11.86 -7.24
C LEU A 36 7.49 -11.23 -8.36
N GLU A 37 7.71 -9.96 -8.72
CA GLU A 37 7.05 -9.29 -9.86
C GLU A 37 7.38 -10.00 -11.20
N MET A 38 8.61 -10.49 -11.38
CA MET A 38 8.95 -11.30 -12.56
C MET A 38 8.27 -12.67 -12.54
N SER A 39 8.21 -13.32 -11.38
CA SER A 39 7.48 -14.58 -11.20
C SER A 39 5.98 -14.39 -11.48
N GLU A 40 5.39 -13.29 -11.03
CA GLU A 40 4.00 -12.93 -11.29
C GLU A 40 3.72 -12.86 -12.79
N LYS A 41 4.56 -12.16 -13.56
CA LYS A 41 4.44 -12.08 -15.03
C LYS A 41 4.51 -13.44 -15.69
N LYS A 42 5.38 -14.33 -15.21
CA LYS A 42 5.51 -15.70 -15.72
C LYS A 42 4.26 -16.52 -15.40
N ILE A 43 3.76 -16.47 -14.17
CA ILE A 43 2.52 -17.17 -13.75
C ILE A 43 1.34 -16.69 -14.60
N ILE A 44 1.22 -15.39 -14.87
CA ILE A 44 0.18 -14.84 -15.75
C ILE A 44 0.27 -15.43 -17.18
N ALA A 45 1.48 -15.53 -17.73
CA ALA A 45 1.68 -16.10 -19.05
C ALA A 45 1.33 -17.60 -19.09
N ASP A 46 1.70 -18.34 -18.05
CA ASP A 46 1.39 -19.76 -17.91
C ASP A 46 -0.12 -19.99 -17.72
N ILE A 47 -0.81 -19.19 -16.89
CA ILE A 47 -2.28 -19.20 -16.74
C ILE A 47 -2.96 -19.01 -18.10
N LYS A 48 -2.55 -18.00 -18.87
CA LYS A 48 -3.11 -17.74 -20.22
C LYS A 48 -2.88 -18.90 -21.19
N LYS A 49 -1.72 -19.56 -21.10
CA LYS A 49 -1.40 -20.73 -21.93
C LYS A 49 -2.28 -21.94 -21.57
N MET A 50 -2.43 -22.23 -20.27
CA MET A 50 -3.23 -23.36 -19.79
C MET A 50 -4.73 -23.15 -20.03
N ALA A 51 -5.21 -21.91 -19.95
CA ALA A 51 -6.57 -21.54 -20.32
C ALA A 51 -6.87 -21.82 -21.80
N LYS A 52 -5.95 -21.48 -22.71
CA LYS A 52 -6.08 -21.80 -24.15
C LYS A 52 -6.10 -23.31 -24.41
N MET A 53 -5.46 -24.10 -23.56
CA MET A 53 -5.47 -25.57 -23.62
C MET A 53 -6.70 -26.18 -22.93
N ASN A 54 -7.64 -25.35 -22.46
CA ASN A 54 -8.86 -25.74 -21.76
C ASN A 54 -8.62 -26.57 -20.47
N GLN A 55 -7.46 -26.36 -19.81
CA GLN A 55 -7.10 -27.05 -18.57
C GLN A 55 -7.49 -26.22 -17.35
N MET A 56 -8.80 -26.13 -17.08
CA MET A 56 -9.34 -25.20 -16.08
C MET A 56 -8.95 -25.53 -14.63
N ASP A 57 -8.70 -26.80 -14.29
CA ASP A 57 -8.21 -27.16 -12.95
C ASP A 57 -6.77 -26.65 -12.70
N SER A 58 -5.90 -26.75 -13.70
CA SER A 58 -4.54 -26.17 -13.65
C SER A 58 -4.59 -24.64 -13.56
N VAL A 59 -5.50 -24.01 -14.31
CA VAL A 59 -5.72 -22.55 -14.25
C VAL A 59 -6.16 -22.13 -12.85
N ARG A 60 -7.09 -22.86 -12.21
CA ARG A 60 -7.55 -22.55 -10.85
C ARG A 60 -6.41 -22.64 -9.82
N VAL A 61 -5.55 -23.65 -9.91
CA VAL A 61 -4.38 -23.79 -9.01
C VAL A 61 -3.38 -22.65 -9.23
N MET A 62 -3.02 -22.37 -10.48
CA MET A 62 -2.07 -21.29 -10.79
C MET A 62 -2.63 -19.89 -10.44
N ALA A 63 -3.94 -19.68 -10.55
CA ALA A 63 -4.58 -18.44 -10.14
C ALA A 63 -4.50 -18.22 -8.61
N LYS A 64 -4.60 -19.29 -7.80
CA LYS A 64 -4.32 -19.19 -6.36
C LYS A 64 -2.87 -18.80 -6.08
N ASP A 65 -1.92 -19.35 -6.82
CA ASP A 65 -0.50 -18.97 -6.69
C ASP A 65 -0.22 -17.53 -7.15
N LEU A 66 -0.94 -17.04 -8.15
CA LEU A 66 -0.89 -15.65 -8.57
C LEU A 66 -1.36 -14.70 -7.46
N VAL A 67 -2.50 -15.00 -6.82
CA VAL A 67 -3.03 -14.20 -5.69
C VAL A 67 -2.01 -14.16 -4.54
N ARG A 68 -1.47 -15.31 -4.14
CA ARG A 68 -0.42 -15.37 -3.10
C ARG A 68 0.81 -14.55 -3.47
N THR A 69 1.25 -14.62 -4.73
CA THR A 69 2.41 -13.85 -5.20
C THR A 69 2.14 -12.34 -5.12
N ARG A 70 0.96 -11.88 -5.55
CA ARG A 70 0.54 -10.47 -5.43
C ARG A 70 0.51 -9.99 -3.98
N GLN A 71 -0.02 -10.81 -3.07
CA GLN A 71 -0.03 -10.50 -1.65
C GLN A 71 1.37 -10.42 -1.06
N HIS A 72 2.27 -11.32 -1.45
CA HIS A 72 3.67 -11.24 -1.04
C HIS A 72 4.29 -9.94 -1.54
N VAL A 73 4.11 -9.56 -2.81
CA VAL A 73 4.59 -8.27 -3.34
C VAL A 73 4.08 -7.10 -2.50
N LYS A 74 2.78 -7.07 -2.17
CA LYS A 74 2.18 -6.06 -1.30
C LYS A 74 2.81 -6.04 0.10
N LYS A 75 3.01 -7.20 0.71
CA LYS A 75 3.67 -7.35 2.01
C LYS A 75 5.12 -6.85 1.99
N PHE A 76 5.85 -7.08 0.89
CA PHE A 76 7.19 -6.52 0.68
C PHE A 76 7.18 -5.00 0.59
N VAL A 77 6.18 -4.39 -0.07
CA VAL A 77 5.99 -2.93 -0.12
C VAL A 77 5.73 -2.36 1.28
N MET A 78 4.81 -2.96 2.04
CA MET A 78 4.53 -2.55 3.43
C MET A 78 5.77 -2.69 4.31
N MET A 79 6.48 -3.82 4.22
CA MET A 79 7.68 -4.05 5.02
C MET A 79 8.81 -3.07 4.67
N ARG A 80 8.98 -2.71 3.39
CA ARG A 80 9.90 -1.65 2.98
C ARG A 80 9.51 -0.31 3.62
N ALA A 81 8.23 0.06 3.59
CA ALA A 81 7.74 1.29 4.21
C ALA A 81 8.03 1.32 5.71
N ASN A 82 7.81 0.22 6.42
CA ASN A 82 8.11 0.09 7.84
C ASN A 82 9.62 0.25 8.13
N ILE A 83 10.50 -0.38 7.34
CA ILE A 83 11.96 -0.21 7.49
C ILE A 83 12.36 1.24 7.20
N GLN A 84 11.75 1.89 6.21
CA GLN A 84 12.00 3.29 5.89
C GLN A 84 11.57 4.20 7.05
N ALA A 85 10.42 3.95 7.69
CA ALA A 85 9.98 4.66 8.89
C ALA A 85 10.99 4.50 10.05
N VAL A 86 11.44 3.27 10.32
CA VAL A 86 12.48 3.00 11.34
C VAL A 86 13.79 3.71 11.01
N SER A 87 14.19 3.72 9.74
CA SER A 87 15.38 4.44 9.26
C SER A 87 15.26 5.95 9.51
N LEU A 88 14.10 6.55 9.26
CA LEU A 88 13.85 7.97 9.58
C LEU A 88 13.93 8.22 11.08
N LYS A 89 13.37 7.33 11.92
CA LYS A 89 13.48 7.42 13.38
C LYS A 89 14.94 7.36 13.86
N VAL A 90 15.76 6.49 13.27
CA VAL A 90 17.21 6.42 13.56
C VAL A 90 17.92 7.71 13.15
N GLN A 91 17.54 8.31 12.03
CA GLN A 91 18.07 9.61 11.60
C GLN A 91 17.69 10.73 12.58
N THR A 92 16.44 10.75 13.08
CA THR A 92 16.00 11.70 14.12
C THR A 92 16.81 11.52 15.41
N LEU A 93 16.98 10.27 15.88
CA LEU A 93 17.79 9.97 17.06
C LEU A 93 19.24 10.45 16.92
N LYS A 94 19.83 10.34 15.73
CA LYS A 94 21.18 10.86 15.47
C LYS A 94 21.23 12.40 15.58
N SER A 95 20.22 13.11 15.11
CA SER A 95 20.14 14.57 15.26
C SER A 95 19.93 14.97 16.72
N GLN A 96 19.12 14.21 17.48
CA GLN A 96 18.93 14.41 18.92
C GLN A 96 20.22 14.15 19.71
N ASP A 97 21.00 13.12 19.38
CA ASP A 97 22.31 12.85 20.00
C ASP A 97 23.29 14.02 19.77
N ALA A 98 23.35 14.55 18.55
CA ALA A 98 24.17 15.71 18.23
C ALA A 98 23.74 16.96 19.02
N MET A 99 22.43 17.18 19.17
CA MET A 99 21.88 18.26 19.99
C MET A 99 22.22 18.08 21.46
N ALA A 100 22.04 16.87 22.01
CA ALA A 100 22.40 16.55 23.39
C ALA A 100 23.90 16.76 23.66
N GLN A 101 24.77 16.42 22.69
CA GLN A 101 26.20 16.65 22.79
C GLN A 101 26.56 18.14 22.74
N ALA A 102 25.88 18.94 21.91
CA ALA A 102 26.02 20.39 21.88
C ALA A 102 25.53 21.03 23.18
N MET A 103 24.34 20.63 23.67
CA MET A 103 23.79 21.07 24.94
C MET A 103 24.72 20.73 26.10
N LYS A 104 25.33 19.54 26.13
CA LYS A 104 26.34 19.19 27.14
C LYS A 104 27.51 20.18 27.16
N GLY A 105 27.97 20.63 26.00
CA GLY A 105 28.99 21.68 25.88
C GLY A 105 28.50 23.02 26.45
N VAL A 106 27.28 23.43 26.08
CA VAL A 106 26.64 24.66 26.59
C VAL A 106 26.42 24.60 28.10
N THR A 107 25.90 23.50 28.65
CA THR A 107 25.71 23.30 30.09
C THR A 107 27.05 23.31 30.83
N THR A 108 28.11 22.74 30.24
CA THR A 108 29.45 22.79 30.85
C THR A 108 29.99 24.22 30.87
N ALA A 109 29.79 24.99 29.79
CA ALA A 109 30.13 26.42 29.74
C ALA A 109 29.28 27.25 30.71
N MET A 110 27.96 27.01 30.78
CA MET A 110 27.06 27.62 31.76
C MET A 110 27.43 27.26 33.19
N LYS A 111 27.88 26.02 33.46
CA LYS A 111 28.34 25.62 34.81
C LYS A 111 29.60 26.38 35.21
N ARG A 112 30.54 26.56 34.28
CA ARG A 112 31.74 27.40 34.50
C ARG A 112 31.39 28.88 34.67
N MET A 113 30.42 29.37 33.90
CA MET A 113 29.91 30.74 34.00
C MET A 113 29.11 30.97 35.29
N ASN A 114 28.34 29.99 35.76
CA ASN A 114 27.60 30.00 37.03
C ASN A 114 28.55 29.99 38.23
N GLN A 115 29.67 29.27 38.14
CA GLN A 115 30.73 29.39 39.15
C GLN A 115 31.34 30.80 39.23
N GLN A 116 31.15 31.63 38.20
CA GLN A 116 31.65 33.00 38.12
C GLN A 116 30.54 34.08 38.24
N LEU A 117 29.26 33.73 38.16
CA LEU A 117 28.12 34.64 38.21
C LEU A 117 27.06 34.15 39.21
N ASN A 118 26.73 35.00 40.18
CA ASN A 118 25.80 34.77 41.28
C ASN A 118 24.41 34.25 40.85
N LEU A 119 23.82 33.44 41.75
CA LEU A 119 22.63 32.57 41.68
C LEU A 119 21.26 33.08 41.15
N PRO A 120 20.89 34.38 41.03
CA PRO A 120 19.51 34.77 40.69
C PRO A 120 19.07 34.54 39.23
N GLN A 121 19.99 34.54 38.26
CA GLN A 121 19.62 34.48 36.83
C GLN A 121 19.32 33.06 36.33
N ILE A 122 19.85 32.03 36.99
CA ILE A 122 19.67 30.61 36.60
C ILE A 122 18.29 30.07 36.98
N GLN A 123 17.70 30.55 38.08
CA GLN A 123 16.32 30.19 38.44
C GLN A 123 15.32 30.63 37.36
N LYS A 124 15.59 31.76 36.70
CA LYS A 124 14.73 32.27 35.62
C LYS A 124 14.85 31.41 34.36
N ILE A 125 16.07 31.02 33.98
CA ILE A 125 16.34 30.16 32.81
C ILE A 125 15.76 28.76 33.00
N MET A 126 15.84 28.18 34.20
CA MET A 126 15.21 26.87 34.48
C MET A 126 13.68 26.94 34.39
N SER A 127 13.07 28.00 34.92
CA SER A 127 11.62 28.21 34.82
C SER A 127 11.14 28.39 33.37
N GLU A 128 11.93 29.09 32.54
CA GLU A 128 11.61 29.27 31.12
C GLU A 128 11.82 27.98 30.30
N PHE A 129 12.79 27.15 30.66
CA PHE A 129 13.01 25.85 30.03
C PHE A 129 11.91 24.84 30.36
N GLU A 130 11.50 24.73 31.64
CA GLU A 130 10.36 23.89 32.03
C GLU A 130 9.09 24.28 31.26
N LYS A 131 8.82 25.59 31.17
CA LYS A 131 7.64 26.10 30.45
C LYS A 131 7.67 25.82 28.95
N GLN A 132 8.85 25.85 28.31
CA GLN A 132 8.98 25.54 26.89
C GLN A 132 8.97 24.02 26.62
N SER A 133 9.51 23.21 27.53
CA SER A 133 9.46 21.75 27.42
C SER A 133 8.02 21.24 27.53
N GLU A 134 7.23 21.78 28.46
CA GLU A 134 5.82 21.44 28.64
C GLU A 134 4.96 21.83 27.42
N ILE A 135 5.28 22.97 26.77
CA ILE A 135 4.64 23.37 25.51
C ILE A 135 5.02 22.42 24.35
N MET A 136 6.22 21.86 24.38
CA MET A 136 6.68 20.93 23.34
C MET A 136 6.03 19.56 23.50
N ASP A 137 5.96 19.03 24.72
CA ASP A 137 5.30 17.75 25.02
C ASP A 137 3.81 17.81 24.65
N MET A 138 3.12 18.91 24.96
CA MET A 138 1.72 19.11 24.57
C MET A 138 1.53 19.19 23.04
N LYS A 139 2.52 19.70 22.29
CA LYS A 139 2.47 19.71 20.82
C LYS A 139 2.75 18.33 20.22
N GLU A 140 3.57 17.52 20.87
CA GLU A 140 3.85 16.15 20.45
C GLU A 140 2.62 15.26 20.65
N GLU A 141 1.92 15.40 21.79
CA GLU A 141 0.66 14.70 22.08
C GLU A 141 -0.45 15.07 21.08
N MET A 142 -0.63 16.36 20.78
CA MET A 142 -1.60 16.80 19.74
C MET A 142 -1.24 16.32 18.33
N MET A 143 0.04 16.04 18.06
CA MET A 143 0.49 15.57 16.76
C MET A 143 0.38 14.04 16.64
N ASP A 144 0.61 13.29 17.72
CA ASP A 144 0.40 11.84 17.77
C ASP A 144 -1.10 11.47 17.65
N ASP A 145 -2.00 12.24 18.27
CA ASP A 145 -3.45 12.05 18.14
C ASP A 145 -3.95 12.29 16.70
N ALA A 146 -3.43 13.33 16.02
CA ALA A 146 -3.78 13.61 14.63
C ALA A 146 -3.20 12.56 13.64
N VAL A 147 -2.11 11.89 14.00
CA VAL A 147 -1.49 10.84 13.19
C VAL A 147 -2.17 9.49 13.42
N ASN A 148 -2.62 9.18 14.64
CA ASN A 148 -3.41 7.98 14.93
C ASN A 148 -4.81 8.03 14.27
N ASP A 149 -5.45 9.21 14.20
CA ASP A 149 -6.74 9.37 13.49
C ASP A 149 -6.62 9.26 11.96
N ALA A 150 -5.43 9.50 11.40
CA ALA A 150 -5.17 9.42 9.96
C ALA A 150 -4.72 8.03 9.49
N ILE A 151 -4.29 7.15 10.40
CA ILE A 151 -3.82 5.79 10.12
C ILE A 151 -4.91 4.81 10.58
N GLY A 152 -6.10 4.99 10.02
CA GLY A 152 -7.24 4.09 10.17
C GLY A 152 -6.87 2.65 9.81
N GLU A 153 -7.24 1.77 10.74
CA GLU A 153 -6.97 0.35 10.82
C GLU A 153 -7.39 -0.41 9.54
N GLY A 154 -6.46 -1.21 9.02
CA GLY A 154 -6.63 -1.94 7.78
C GLY A 154 -7.60 -3.10 7.90
N ASP A 155 -8.55 -3.16 6.98
CA ASP A 155 -9.47 -4.27 6.83
C ASP A 155 -9.13 -5.03 5.55
N GLU A 156 -8.27 -6.04 5.66
CA GLU A 156 -7.97 -6.95 4.56
C GLU A 156 -7.78 -8.38 5.08
N GLU A 157 -8.87 -9.02 5.48
CA GLU A 157 -8.84 -10.46 5.69
C GLU A 157 -10.17 -11.12 5.36
N THR A 158 -10.47 -11.23 4.06
CA THR A 158 -11.23 -12.36 3.54
C THR A 158 -10.72 -12.72 2.15
N GLU A 159 -9.75 -13.63 2.09
CA GLU A 159 -9.41 -14.35 0.86
C GLU A 159 -10.61 -15.23 0.47
N SER A 160 -11.49 -14.70 -0.36
CA SER A 160 -12.61 -15.44 -0.92
C SER A 160 -12.25 -15.99 -2.29
N GLU A 161 -12.84 -17.12 -2.67
CA GLU A 161 -12.75 -17.68 -4.04
C GLU A 161 -13.20 -16.67 -5.12
N GLN A 162 -13.94 -15.63 -4.72
CA GLN A 162 -14.28 -14.47 -5.52
C GLN A 162 -13.04 -13.69 -6.00
N ILE A 163 -11.98 -13.59 -5.18
CA ILE A 163 -10.73 -12.93 -5.59
C ILE A 163 -10.05 -13.73 -6.71
N VAL A 164 -10.08 -15.06 -6.63
CA VAL A 164 -9.54 -15.91 -7.70
C VAL A 164 -10.36 -15.71 -8.98
N GLN A 165 -11.69 -15.66 -8.88
CA GLN A 165 -12.56 -15.41 -10.03
C GLN A 165 -12.31 -14.01 -10.63
N GLN A 166 -12.21 -12.98 -9.79
CA GLN A 166 -11.89 -11.61 -10.20
C GLN A 166 -10.56 -11.52 -10.95
N VAL A 167 -9.52 -12.24 -10.48
CA VAL A 167 -8.22 -12.29 -11.17
C VAL A 167 -8.31 -13.01 -12.52
N LEU A 168 -9.15 -14.04 -12.64
CA LEU A 168 -9.39 -14.70 -13.93
C LEU A 168 -10.14 -13.78 -14.91
N ASP A 169 -11.10 -13.02 -14.41
CA ASP A 169 -11.85 -12.02 -15.17
C ASP A 169 -10.94 -10.86 -15.62
N GLU A 170 -10.05 -10.36 -14.73
CA GLU A 170 -9.00 -9.37 -15.07
C GLU A 170 -8.08 -9.84 -16.20
N LEU A 171 -7.81 -11.14 -16.26
CA LEU A 171 -6.96 -11.74 -17.29
C LEU A 171 -7.71 -11.99 -18.61
N GLY A 172 -9.03 -11.74 -18.64
CA GLY A 172 -9.89 -11.98 -19.80
C GLY A 172 -10.08 -13.47 -20.10
N ILE A 173 -9.95 -14.33 -19.08
CA ILE A 173 -10.16 -15.77 -19.19
C ILE A 173 -11.59 -16.04 -18.71
N GLU A 174 -12.56 -15.80 -19.59
CA GLU A 174 -13.93 -16.26 -19.34
C GLU A 174 -13.89 -17.79 -19.21
N MET A 175 -14.35 -18.31 -18.06
CA MET A 175 -14.45 -19.74 -17.79
C MET A 175 -15.53 -20.35 -18.70
N GLY A 176 -15.17 -20.64 -19.95
CA GLY A 176 -15.94 -21.44 -20.90
C GLY A 176 -17.32 -20.89 -21.26
N GLY A 177 -17.40 -19.71 -21.88
CA GLY A 177 -18.66 -19.14 -22.37
C GLY A 177 -18.78 -18.94 -23.89
N GLN A 178 -17.72 -19.10 -24.69
CA GLN A 178 -17.73 -18.68 -26.10
C GLN A 178 -17.05 -19.68 -27.07
N LEU A 179 -17.41 -20.96 -27.00
CA LEU A 179 -16.97 -21.97 -27.98
C LEU A 179 -18.11 -22.86 -28.51
N ASN A 180 -19.35 -22.37 -28.55
CA ASN A 180 -20.48 -23.07 -29.18
C ASN A 180 -21.11 -22.25 -30.32
N ASN A 181 -20.31 -21.58 -31.14
CA ASN A 181 -20.80 -21.14 -32.45
C ASN A 181 -19.70 -21.19 -33.50
N ILE A 182 -19.79 -22.26 -34.32
CA ILE A 182 -19.40 -22.46 -35.73
C ILE A 182 -19.00 -23.94 -35.85
N PRO A 183 -19.48 -24.75 -36.83
CA PRO A 183 -20.09 -24.37 -38.11
C PRO A 183 -21.41 -25.08 -38.45
N VAL A 184 -22.28 -24.41 -39.21
CA VAL A 184 -23.13 -25.12 -40.17
C VAL A 184 -22.87 -24.51 -41.53
N ALA A 185 -22.09 -25.24 -42.32
CA ALA A 185 -22.09 -25.09 -43.75
C ALA A 185 -23.48 -25.51 -44.23
N ASP A 186 -24.22 -24.61 -44.86
CA ASP A 186 -25.26 -25.00 -45.80
C ASP A 186 -25.08 -24.22 -47.10
N SER A 187 -25.20 -25.00 -48.17
CA SER A 187 -24.79 -24.68 -49.52
C SER A 187 -26.06 -24.45 -50.35
N SER A 188 -26.33 -23.23 -50.81
CA SER A 188 -27.12 -23.04 -52.04
C SER A 188 -27.15 -21.58 -52.49
N ILE A 189 -26.37 -21.29 -53.53
CA ILE A 189 -26.82 -20.78 -54.84
C ILE A 189 -27.97 -19.74 -54.83
N GLY A 190 -27.66 -18.53 -55.35
CA GLY A 190 -28.49 -17.91 -56.39
C GLY A 190 -29.15 -16.55 -56.09
N THR A 191 -28.86 -15.61 -56.99
CA THR A 191 -29.73 -14.52 -57.52
C THR A 191 -29.94 -13.18 -56.76
N SER A 192 -29.20 -12.17 -57.26
CA SER A 192 -29.64 -10.84 -57.77
C SER A 192 -30.66 -9.92 -57.04
N LYS A 193 -30.16 -8.71 -56.74
CA LYS A 193 -30.70 -7.33 -56.92
C LYS A 193 -31.99 -6.82 -56.22
N GLU A 194 -31.78 -5.67 -55.55
CA GLU A 194 -32.56 -4.41 -55.49
C GLU A 194 -33.87 -4.26 -54.66
N GLN A 195 -33.77 -3.36 -53.66
CA GLN A 195 -34.67 -2.24 -53.26
C GLN A 195 -35.92 -2.43 -52.36
N GLN A 196 -35.82 -1.78 -51.18
CA GLN A 196 -36.78 -0.91 -50.46
C GLN A 196 -38.12 -1.44 -49.88
N LYS A 197 -38.22 -1.47 -48.52
CA LYS A 197 -39.26 -0.76 -47.71
C LYS A 197 -39.00 -0.85 -46.19
N GLN A 198 -39.57 0.12 -45.46
CA GLN A 198 -39.27 0.65 -44.11
C GLN A 198 -39.45 -0.26 -42.86
N PRO A 199 -38.92 0.16 -41.68
CA PRO A 199 -38.92 -0.57 -40.41
C PRO A 199 -40.05 -0.14 -39.43
N GLN A 200 -40.73 -1.10 -38.79
CA GLN A 200 -41.59 -0.87 -37.62
C GLN A 200 -41.54 -2.10 -36.68
N ALA A 201 -40.66 -2.06 -35.67
CA ALA A 201 -40.73 -2.90 -34.47
C ALA A 201 -39.71 -2.41 -33.42
N ALA A 202 -39.89 -1.21 -32.88
CA ALA A 202 -39.08 -0.72 -31.75
C ALA A 202 -39.85 0.19 -30.76
N ALA A 203 -41.13 0.47 -31.00
CA ALA A 203 -41.89 1.44 -30.19
C ALA A 203 -42.67 0.81 -29.01
N ALA A 204 -42.83 -0.51 -28.95
CA ALA A 204 -43.67 -1.16 -27.93
C ALA A 204 -42.93 -1.52 -26.63
N ALA A 205 -41.60 -1.63 -26.65
CA ALA A 205 -40.81 -2.01 -25.46
C ALA A 205 -40.38 -0.82 -24.58
N LEU A 206 -40.48 0.41 -25.09
CA LEU A 206 -40.11 1.62 -24.37
C LEU A 206 -41.27 2.19 -23.53
N SER A 207 -42.53 1.97 -23.94
CA SER A 207 -43.71 2.47 -23.22
C SER A 207 -43.95 1.75 -21.89
N ASP A 208 -43.62 0.46 -21.80
CA ASP A 208 -43.83 -0.32 -20.58
C ASP A 208 -42.82 0.04 -19.48
N VAL A 209 -41.59 0.41 -19.85
CA VAL A 209 -40.56 0.82 -18.90
C VAL A 209 -40.87 2.22 -18.34
N ASP A 210 -41.37 3.14 -19.16
CA ASP A 210 -41.76 4.47 -18.72
C ASP A 210 -43.00 4.46 -17.82
N ALA A 211 -43.95 3.56 -18.06
CA ALA A 211 -45.14 3.40 -17.21
C ALA A 211 -44.78 2.90 -15.79
N ASP A 212 -43.85 1.95 -15.69
CA ASP A 212 -43.43 1.35 -14.43
C ASP A 212 -42.57 2.31 -13.58
N LEU A 213 -41.79 3.19 -14.24
CA LEU A 213 -41.05 4.27 -13.58
C LEU A 213 -41.98 5.39 -13.07
N GLN A 214 -43.04 5.74 -13.80
CA GLN A 214 -44.02 6.74 -13.36
C GLN A 214 -44.81 6.27 -12.13
N ALA A 215 -45.23 5.00 -12.10
CA ALA A 215 -45.92 4.42 -10.94
C ALA A 215 -45.03 4.40 -9.68
N ARG A 216 -43.73 4.13 -9.83
CA ARG A 216 -42.75 4.19 -8.73
C ARG A 216 -42.53 5.61 -8.22
N LEU A 217 -42.53 6.61 -9.10
CA LEU A 217 -42.39 8.02 -8.72
C LEU A 217 -43.62 8.56 -7.99
N GLU A 218 -44.84 8.15 -8.37
CA GLU A 218 -46.06 8.55 -7.66
C GLU A 218 -46.14 7.96 -6.26
N ASN A 219 -45.71 6.70 -6.07
CA ASN A 219 -45.63 6.09 -4.75
C ASN A 219 -44.59 6.76 -3.84
N LEU A 220 -43.52 7.34 -4.39
CA LEU A 220 -42.53 8.09 -3.62
C LEU A 220 -43.02 9.50 -3.24
N ARG A 221 -43.95 10.08 -4.01
CA ARG A 221 -44.53 11.41 -3.73
C ARG A 221 -45.70 11.37 -2.74
N ARG A 222 -46.22 10.18 -2.45
CA ARG A 222 -47.37 9.97 -1.56
C ARG A 222 -46.99 9.54 -0.14
N ASN A 223 -45.70 9.25 0.11
CA ASN A 223 -45.13 8.99 1.43
C ASN A 223 -44.37 10.20 1.95
#